data_AF-A0AAE1NJ88-F1
#
_entry.id   AF-A0AAE1NJ88-F1
#
_cell.length_a   1.000
_cell.length_b   1.000
_cell.length_c   1.000
_cell.angle_alpha   90.00
_cell.angle_beta   90.00
_cell.angle_gamma   90.00
#
_symmetry.space_group_name_H-M   'P 1'
#
loop_
_entity.id
_entity.type
_entity.pdbx_description
1 polymer ?
#
loop_
_entity_poly.entity_id
_entity_poly.type
_entity_poly.pdbx_seq_one_letter_code
_entity_poly.pdbx_strand_id
1 'polypeptide(L)' 'MIVCCAGCQKPITGKFLVTVLERTWHAECVRCADCGCALTDKCFSREGKLFCRSDFFSLGHKWRLISYMSF' A
#
# COMPACT_ATOMS: atom_id res chain seq x y z
N MET A 1 -22.01 -11.40 -8.22
CA MET A 1 -21.19 -10.94 -7.08
C MET A 1 -20.32 -9.80 -7.56
N ILE A 2 -20.58 -8.58 -7.07
CA ILE A 2 -19.71 -7.42 -7.33
C ILE A 2 -18.73 -7.34 -6.17
N VAL A 3 -17.44 -7.28 -6.48
CA VAL A 3 -16.38 -7.14 -5.50
C VAL A 3 -16.03 -5.66 -5.43
N CYS A 4 -16.07 -5.07 -4.24
CA CYS A 4 -15.78 -3.64 -4.05
C CYS A 4 -14.36 -3.45 -3.52
N CYS A 5 -13.66 -2.49 -4.11
CA CYS A 5 -12.34 -2.06 -3.68
C CYS A 5 -12.41 -1.47 -2.27
N ALA A 6 -11.70 -2.05 -1.30
CA ALA A 6 -11.74 -1.54 0.08
C ALA A 6 -11.14 -0.12 0.25
N GLY A 7 -10.25 0.31 -0.65
CA GLY A 7 -9.69 1.67 -0.60
C GLY A 7 -10.54 2.74 -1.25
N CYS A 8 -11.17 2.40 -2.37
CA CYS A 8 -11.82 3.35 -3.25
C CYS A 8 -13.34 3.17 -3.33
N GLN A 9 -13.87 2.14 -2.67
CA GLN A 9 -15.29 1.80 -2.54
C GLN A 9 -16.04 1.67 -3.88
N LYS A 10 -15.29 1.53 -4.97
CA LYS A 10 -15.81 1.35 -6.32
C LYS A 10 -15.88 -0.15 -6.65
N PRO A 11 -16.90 -0.57 -7.44
CA PRO A 11 -16.99 -1.94 -7.91
C PRO A 11 -15.82 -2.26 -8.84
N ILE A 12 -15.21 -3.43 -8.64
CA ILE A 12 -14.10 -3.95 -9.43
C ILE A 12 -14.70 -4.75 -10.59
N THR A 13 -14.63 -4.18 -11.80
CA THR A 13 -15.07 -4.83 -13.07
C THR A 13 -13.88 -5.37 -13.88
N GLY A 14 -12.64 -5.10 -13.45
CA GLY A 14 -11.42 -5.45 -14.19
C GLY A 14 -10.83 -6.82 -13.87
N LYS A 15 -9.93 -7.30 -14.75
CA LYS A 15 -9.16 -8.54 -14.58
C LYS A 15 -8.01 -8.44 -13.56
N PHE A 16 -7.62 -7.23 -13.17
CA PHE A 16 -6.45 -6.97 -12.31
C PHE A 16 -6.89 -6.53 -10.92
N LEU A 17 -7.12 -7.52 -10.06
CA LEU A 17 -7.50 -7.35 -8.66
C LEU A 17 -6.46 -8.01 -7.77
N VAL A 18 -6.21 -7.39 -6.62
CA VAL A 18 -5.24 -7.86 -5.63
C VAL A 18 -6.02 -8.17 -4.36
N THR A 19 -5.85 -9.38 -3.85
CA THR A 19 -6.47 -9.82 -2.60
C THR A 19 -5.45 -9.68 -1.48
N VAL A 20 -5.77 -8.86 -0.48
CA VAL A 20 -4.90 -8.51 0.64
C VAL A 20 -5.70 -8.67 1.92
N LEU A 21 -5.24 -9.54 2.84
CA LEU A 21 -5.87 -9.73 4.15
C LEU A 21 -7.39 -9.91 4.05
N GLU A 22 -7.81 -10.83 3.16
CA GLU A 22 -9.23 -11.16 2.89
C GLU A 22 -10.08 -10.03 2.27
N ARG A 23 -9.46 -8.90 1.91
CA ARG A 23 -10.11 -7.79 1.22
C ARG A 23 -9.57 -7.65 -0.20
N THR A 24 -10.42 -7.16 -1.10
CA THR A 24 -10.07 -6.99 -2.51
C THR A 24 -9.82 -5.52 -2.83
N TRP A 25 -8.79 -5.28 -3.63
CA TRP A 25 -8.33 -3.96 -4.01
C TRP A 25 -8.00 -3.92 -5.50
N HIS A 26 -8.11 -2.75 -6.10
CA HIS A 26 -7.57 -2.56 -7.45
C HIS A 26 -6.05 -2.58 -7.41
N ALA A 27 -5.40 -3.18 -8.41
CA ALA A 27 -3.95 -3.14 -8.55
C ALA A 27 -3.38 -1.70 -8.48
N GLU A 28 -4.14 -0.73 -8.96
CA GLU A 28 -3.78 0.69 -8.93
C GLU A 28 -4.03 1.35 -7.55
N CYS A 29 -4.98 0.85 -6.76
CA CYS A 29 -5.23 1.36 -5.42
C CYS A 29 -4.30 0.76 -4.36
N VAL A 30 -3.66 -0.37 -4.64
CA VAL A 30 -2.71 -0.99 -3.72
C VAL A 30 -1.35 -0.28 -3.83
N ARG A 31 -1.22 0.86 -3.14
CA ARG A 31 0.01 1.64 -3.07
C ARG A 31 0.40 1.94 -1.63
N CYS A 32 1.70 1.98 -1.39
CA CYS A 32 2.31 2.33 -0.12
C CYS A 32 1.99 3.80 0.22
N ALA A 33 1.44 4.06 1.41
CA ALA A 33 1.10 5.42 1.83
C ALA A 33 2.34 6.32 2.07
N ASP A 34 3.49 5.71 2.40
CA ASP A 34 4.74 6.41 2.67
C ASP A 34 5.59 6.56 1.40
N CYS A 35 5.80 5.43 0.72
CA CYS A 35 6.72 5.31 -0.41
C CYS A 35 6.06 5.40 -1.80
N GLY A 36 4.72 5.40 -1.89
CA GLY A 36 3.98 5.46 -3.16
C GLY A 36 4.08 4.22 -4.05
N CYS A 37 4.97 3.26 -3.73
CA CYS A 37 5.18 2.04 -4.51
C CYS A 37 3.92 1.18 -4.61
N ALA A 38 3.63 0.69 -5.82
CA ALA A 38 2.60 -0.31 -6.05
C ALA A 38 2.97 -1.65 -5.40
N LEU A 39 2.05 -2.23 -4.64
CA LEU A 39 2.30 -3.50 -3.95
C LEU A 39 1.56 -4.62 -4.67
N THR A 40 2.30 -5.39 -5.45
CA THR A 40 1.76 -6.53 -6.21
C THR A 40 1.80 -7.85 -5.43
N ASP A 41 2.78 -8.03 -4.52
CA ASP A 41 3.06 -9.35 -3.92
C ASP A 41 2.85 -9.41 -2.38
N LYS A 42 3.42 -8.46 -1.62
CA LYS A 42 3.34 -8.45 -0.14
C LYS A 42 3.06 -7.05 0.39
N CYS A 43 1.86 -6.86 0.93
CA CYS A 43 1.41 -5.61 1.52
C CYS A 43 0.78 -5.84 2.90
N PHE A 44 0.93 -4.85 3.76
CA PHE A 44 0.41 -4.85 5.14
C PHE A 44 -0.61 -3.72 5.28
N SER A 45 -1.81 -4.01 5.76
CA SER A 45 -2.79 -2.98 6.08
C SER A 45 -2.75 -2.64 7.56
N ARG A 46 -2.57 -1.36 7.91
CA ARG A 46 -2.66 -0.85 9.28
C ARG A 46 -3.54 0.40 9.28
N GLU A 47 -4.62 0.38 10.07
CA GLU A 47 -5.56 1.52 10.22
C GLU A 47 -6.08 2.08 8.88
N GLY A 48 -6.35 1.20 7.90
CA GLY A 48 -6.83 1.61 6.58
C GLY A 48 -5.77 2.16 5.63
N LYS A 49 -4.49 2.19 6.04
CA LYS A 49 -3.34 2.51 5.19
C LYS A 49 -2.60 1.24 4.78
N LEU A 50 -2.08 1.23 3.57
CA LEU A 50 -1.28 0.13 3.02
C LEU A 50 0.20 0.48 3.12
N PHE A 51 0.99 -0.47 3.60
CA PHE A 51 2.43 -0.37 3.78
C PHE A 51 3.13 -1.50 3.03
N CYS A 52 4.34 -1.24 2.54
CA CYS A 52 5.15 -2.26 1.89
C CYS A 52 5.84 -3.15 2.90
N ARG A 53 6.11 -4.40 2.51
CA ARG A 53 6.89 -5.32 3.35
C ARG A 53 8.23 -4.69 3.75
N SER A 54 8.86 -3.96 2.83
CA SER A 54 10.12 -3.26 3.10
C SER A 54 9.95 -2.22 4.19
N ASP A 55 8.93 -1.37 4.15
CA ASP A 55 8.68 -0.35 5.18
C ASP A 55 8.25 -0.98 6.51
N PHE A 56 7.31 -1.94 6.46
CA PHE A 56 6.88 -2.68 7.65
C PHE A 56 8.04 -3.37 8.39
N PHE A 57 9.02 -3.92 7.65
CA PHE A 57 10.20 -4.54 8.23
C PHE A 57 11.34 -3.53 8.52
N SER A 58 11.40 -2.45 7.76
CA SER A 58 12.43 -1.39 7.84
C SER A 58 12.05 -0.25 8.79
N LEU A 59 10.89 -0.28 9.44
CA LEU A 59 10.56 0.55 10.60
C LEU A 59 11.52 0.34 11.78
N GLY A 60 12.51 -0.55 11.65
CA GLY A 60 13.83 -0.39 12.26
C GLY A 60 14.67 0.71 11.59
N HIS A 61 14.47 1.95 12.02
CA HIS A 61 15.42 3.06 11.90
C HIS A 61 15.87 3.52 10.49
N LYS A 62 15.08 4.34 9.78
CA LYS A 62 15.70 5.53 9.11
C LYS A 62 14.72 6.60 8.65
N TRP A 63 14.31 7.47 9.57
CA TRP A 63 13.87 8.82 9.19
C TRP A 63 14.60 9.87 10.01
N ARG A 64 15.91 9.96 9.74
CA ARG A 64 16.70 11.16 10.06
C ARG A 64 17.84 11.30 9.05
N LEU A 65 17.49 11.47 7.78
CA LEU A 65 18.39 12.05 6.79
C LEU A 65 17.70 13.28 6.21
N ILE A 66 17.64 14.31 7.04
CA ILE A 66 17.59 15.68 6.54
C ILE A 66 19.00 15.94 6.03
N SER A 67 19.32 15.44 4.83
CA SER A 67 20.51 15.87 4.09
C SER A 67 20.19 17.20 3.42
N TYR A 68 19.80 18.20 4.22
CA TYR A 68 19.65 19.58 3.78
C TYR A 68 20.00 20.54 4.93
N MET A 69 21.27 20.53 5.31
CA MET A 69 21.91 21.73 5.84
C MET A 69 23.20 21.90 5.05
N SER A 70 23.08 22.56 3.89
CA SER A 70 24.16 23.36 3.36
C SER A 70 24.46 24.46 4.39
N PHE A 71 25.49 24.25 5.22
CA PHE A 71 26.36 25.28 5.79
C PHE A 71 27.65 24.64 6.29
#